data_AF-A0A401HQY8-F1
#
_entry.id   AF-A0A401HQY8-F1
#
_cell.length_a   1.000
_cell.length_b   1.000
_cell.length_c   1.000
_cell.angle_alpha   90.00
_cell.angle_beta   90.00
_cell.angle_gamma   90.00
#
_symmetry.space_group_name_H-M   'P 1'
#
loop_
_entity.id
_entity.type
_entity.pdbx_description
1 polymer ?
#
loop_
_entity_poly.entity_id
_entity_poly.type
_entity_poly.pdbx_seq_one_letter_code
_entity_poly.pdbx_strand_id
1 'polypeptide(L)'
;MSDKISIAIVSDGKYGHRAYEVIKKKFYCKYIVLDYKGYFEDIRIEEETLKKLKNFDILITYLRNPDLTYTLLEEINTQENLDKNLFIIIGIWKGEGFKRQMERFKNVVCPDLLCNLDEKYLRGKLEYYPQLREFLRHFGKPMVNIYLDNNNIIRNIEIIRDSPCGAVSKTLQEFFGEKMEKDTLRRIGLRVQHFCNAGKFKLFSEKECKRIKAGQILLEGINLQKC
;
A
#
# COMPACT_ATOMS: atom_id res chain seq x y z
N MET A 1 13.31 1.64 23.00
CA MET A 1 12.49 0.50 22.53
C MET A 1 11.67 1.04 21.37
N SER A 2 11.77 0.49 20.16
CA SER A 2 11.08 1.09 19.00
C SER A 2 9.56 1.05 19.24
N ASP A 3 8.89 2.19 19.14
CA ASP A 3 7.44 2.31 19.12
C ASP A 3 6.89 1.46 17.97
N LYS A 4 6.54 0.21 18.26
CA LYS A 4 6.13 -0.75 17.24
C LYS A 4 4.71 -0.43 16.83
N ILE A 5 4.59 0.31 15.73
CA ILE A 5 3.33 0.52 15.03
C ILE A 5 2.68 -0.82 14.74
N SER A 6 1.40 -0.87 15.04
CA SER A 6 0.51 -1.97 14.78
C SER A 6 -0.32 -1.71 13.53
N ILE A 7 -0.37 -2.70 12.63
CA ILE A 7 -1.05 -2.57 11.35
C ILE A 7 -2.06 -3.71 11.17
N ALA A 8 -3.28 -3.41 10.76
CA ALA A 8 -4.23 -4.43 10.33
C ALA A 8 -4.49 -4.36 8.83
N ILE A 9 -4.41 -5.50 8.17
CA ILE A 9 -4.83 -5.69 6.79
C ILE A 9 -6.26 -6.23 6.81
N VAL A 10 -7.21 -5.40 6.40
CA VAL A 10 -8.64 -5.74 6.36
C VAL A 10 -8.99 -6.24 4.97
N SER A 11 -9.64 -7.40 4.87
CA SER A 11 -9.88 -8.07 3.60
C SER A 11 -11.22 -8.78 3.55
N ASP A 12 -11.75 -8.98 2.35
CA ASP A 12 -12.89 -9.88 2.07
C ASP A 12 -12.43 -11.29 1.66
N GLY A 13 -11.17 -11.63 1.93
CA GLY A 13 -10.54 -12.91 1.61
C GLY A 13 -9.86 -12.98 0.25
N LYS A 14 -10.10 -12.03 -0.67
CA LYS A 14 -9.54 -12.09 -2.04
C LYS A 14 -8.18 -11.40 -2.20
N TYR A 15 -7.98 -10.28 -1.51
CA TYR A 15 -6.78 -9.45 -1.65
C TYR A 15 -6.16 -9.11 -0.28
N GLY A 16 -4.97 -8.51 -0.27
CA GLY A 16 -4.30 -8.09 0.96
C GLY A 16 -3.36 -9.12 1.58
N HIS A 17 -3.52 -10.43 1.34
CA HIS A 17 -2.64 -11.46 1.91
C HIS A 17 -1.14 -11.20 1.61
N ARG A 18 -0.80 -10.85 0.37
CA ARG A 18 0.58 -10.47 0.00
C ARG A 18 1.11 -9.26 0.77
N ALA A 19 0.25 -8.27 0.99
CA ALA A 19 0.66 -7.10 1.77
C ALA A 19 0.89 -7.46 3.23
N TYR A 20 0.04 -8.31 3.81
CA TYR A 20 0.25 -8.87 5.14
C TYR A 20 1.59 -9.61 5.26
N GLU A 21 1.89 -10.52 4.33
CA GLU A 21 3.14 -11.31 4.33
C GLU A 21 4.41 -10.44 4.27
N VAL A 22 4.32 -9.27 3.65
CA VAL A 22 5.44 -8.33 3.50
C VAL A 22 5.53 -7.42 4.72
N ILE A 23 4.41 -6.82 5.14
CA ILE A 23 4.36 -5.85 6.23
C ILE A 23 4.68 -6.49 7.58
N LYS A 24 4.24 -7.73 7.83
CA LYS A 24 4.50 -8.47 9.08
C LYS A 24 6.00 -8.71 9.36
N LYS A 25 6.85 -8.57 8.34
CA LYS A 25 8.32 -8.69 8.49
C LYS A 25 8.95 -7.48 9.19
N LYS A 26 8.23 -6.35 9.26
CA LYS A 26 8.71 -5.08 9.83
C LYS A 26 7.86 -4.60 11.00
N PHE A 27 6.55 -4.81 10.94
CA PHE A 27 5.59 -4.33 11.94
C PHE A 27 4.80 -5.47 12.55
N TYR A 28 4.24 -5.22 13.75
CA TYR A 28 3.19 -6.09 14.26
C TYR A 28 1.98 -5.95 13.35
N CYS A 29 1.66 -7.02 12.63
CA CYS A 29 0.62 -7.00 11.62
C CYS A 29 -0.37 -8.14 11.81
N LYS A 30 -1.66 -7.85 11.68
CA LYS A 30 -2.71 -8.88 11.60
C LYS A 30 -3.41 -8.84 10.26
N TYR A 31 -3.76 -10.01 9.76
CA TYR A 31 -4.66 -10.18 8.62
C TYR A 31 -6.05 -10.50 9.17
N ILE A 32 -7.02 -9.63 8.87
CA ILE A 32 -8.38 -9.74 9.37
C ILE A 32 -9.29 -9.87 8.14
N VAL A 33 -9.87 -11.06 7.99
CA VAL A 33 -10.97 -11.26 7.05
C VAL A 33 -12.23 -10.76 7.74
N LEU A 34 -12.85 -9.74 7.14
CA LEU A 34 -14.01 -9.09 7.73
C LEU A 34 -15.25 -9.95 7.44
N ASP A 35 -15.82 -10.51 8.49
CA ASP A 35 -17.13 -11.13 8.42
C ASP A 35 -18.21 -10.05 8.57
N TYR A 36 -19.24 -10.12 7.74
CA TYR A 36 -20.34 -9.16 7.74
C TYR A 36 -21.64 -9.83 7.29
N LYS A 37 -22.75 -9.32 7.79
CA LYS A 37 -24.11 -9.75 7.39
C LYS A 37 -24.81 -8.62 6.64
N GLY A 38 -25.82 -8.97 5.86
CA GLY A 38 -26.64 -8.01 5.13
C GLY A 38 -26.07 -7.61 3.77
N TYR A 39 -26.79 -6.71 3.10
CA TYR A 39 -26.47 -6.21 1.76
C TYR A 39 -26.97 -4.77 1.63
N PHE A 40 -26.30 -3.95 0.81
CA PHE A 40 -26.56 -2.50 0.72
C PHE A 40 -26.57 -1.81 2.10
N GLU A 41 -27.74 -1.36 2.57
CA GLU A 41 -27.90 -0.53 3.77
C GLU A 41 -27.93 -1.36 5.07
N ASP A 42 -28.18 -2.67 4.99
CA ASP A 42 -28.28 -3.56 6.15
C ASP A 42 -26.93 -4.20 6.52
N ILE A 43 -25.82 -3.68 6.00
CA ILE A 43 -24.50 -4.22 6.29
C ILE A 43 -24.17 -4.04 7.76
N ARG A 44 -23.91 -5.15 8.46
CA ARG A 44 -23.51 -5.17 9.86
C ARG A 44 -22.19 -5.90 10.03
N ILE A 45 -21.22 -5.19 10.62
CA ILE A 45 -19.91 -5.72 10.98
C ILE A 45 -19.96 -6.11 12.45
N GLU A 46 -19.35 -7.25 12.79
CA GLU A 46 -19.30 -7.73 14.16
C GLU A 46 -18.60 -6.73 15.10
N GLU A 47 -19.23 -6.40 16.23
CA GLU A 47 -18.70 -5.42 17.20
C GLU A 47 -17.33 -5.79 17.75
N GLU A 48 -17.07 -7.08 18.01
CA GLU A 48 -15.79 -7.53 18.53
C GLU A 48 -14.66 -7.26 17.52
N THR A 49 -14.95 -7.47 16.23
CA THR A 49 -14.03 -7.16 15.14
C THR A 49 -13.78 -5.65 15.05
N LEU A 50 -14.81 -4.81 15.17
CA LEU A 50 -14.65 -3.35 15.21
C LEU A 50 -13.79 -2.89 16.40
N LYS A 51 -14.06 -3.43 17.60
CA LYS A 51 -13.27 -3.14 18.82
C LYS A 51 -11.80 -3.52 18.64
N LYS A 52 -11.51 -4.66 18.00
CA LYS A 52 -10.15 -5.09 17.67
C LYS A 52 -9.47 -4.14 16.68
N LEU A 53 -10.15 -3.77 15.59
CA LEU A 53 -9.60 -2.91 14.54
C LEU A 53 -9.20 -1.52 15.05
N LYS A 54 -9.97 -0.99 16.01
CA LYS A 54 -9.72 0.31 16.65
C LYS A 54 -8.41 0.37 17.45
N ASN A 55 -7.81 -0.77 17.81
CA ASN A 55 -6.57 -0.81 18.58
C ASN A 55 -5.31 -0.82 17.71
N PHE A 56 -5.47 -0.73 16.39
CA PHE A 56 -4.34 -0.61 15.47
C PHE A 56 -4.04 0.85 15.16
N ASP A 57 -2.77 1.14 14.84
CA ASP A 57 -2.33 2.48 14.46
C ASP A 57 -2.63 2.77 12.99
N ILE A 58 -2.58 1.74 12.14
CA ILE A 58 -2.89 1.81 10.71
C ILE A 58 -3.78 0.65 10.28
N LEU A 59 -4.85 0.95 9.53
CA LEU A 59 -5.62 -0.03 8.78
C LEU A 59 -5.34 0.12 7.28
N ILE A 60 -5.09 -0.99 6.59
CA ILE A 60 -5.05 -1.02 5.13
C ILE A 60 -6.15 -1.96 4.66
N THR A 61 -7.16 -1.40 4.01
CA THR A 61 -8.31 -2.17 3.53
C THR A 61 -8.17 -2.57 2.07
N TYR A 62 -8.51 -3.83 1.80
CA TYR A 62 -8.63 -4.44 0.48
C TYR A 62 -10.04 -4.99 0.25
N LEU A 63 -11.05 -4.35 0.85
CA LEU A 63 -12.45 -4.68 0.64
C LEU A 63 -12.88 -4.27 -0.78
N ARG A 64 -13.58 -5.16 -1.48
CA ARG A 64 -14.06 -4.87 -2.85
C ARG A 64 -15.45 -4.24 -2.86
N ASN A 65 -16.25 -4.48 -1.82
CA ASN A 65 -17.58 -3.92 -1.69
C ASN A 65 -17.47 -2.46 -1.19
N PRO A 66 -17.91 -1.47 -1.98
CA PRO A 66 -17.85 -0.06 -1.57
C PRO A 66 -18.74 0.22 -0.35
N ASP A 67 -19.92 -0.37 -0.27
CA ASP A 67 -20.87 -0.16 0.84
C ASP A 67 -20.25 -0.66 2.14
N LEU A 68 -19.69 -1.88 2.12
CA LEU A 68 -18.98 -2.44 3.27
C LEU A 68 -17.79 -1.58 3.71
N THR A 69 -17.05 -1.03 2.75
CA THR A 69 -15.91 -0.14 3.03
C THR A 69 -16.41 1.13 3.71
N TYR A 70 -17.51 1.71 3.22
CA TYR A 70 -18.10 2.90 3.78
C TYR A 70 -18.67 2.65 5.19
N THR A 71 -19.41 1.56 5.40
CA THR A 71 -19.91 1.14 6.73
C THR A 71 -18.76 0.96 7.72
N LEU A 72 -17.67 0.31 7.32
CA LEU A 72 -16.48 0.16 8.17
C LEU A 72 -15.91 1.53 8.59
N LEU A 73 -15.86 2.49 7.67
CA LEU A 73 -15.35 3.83 7.96
C LEU A 73 -16.29 4.59 8.90
N GLU A 74 -17.60 4.51 8.70
CA GLU A 74 -18.58 5.13 9.60
C GLU A 74 -18.48 4.56 11.03
N GLU A 75 -18.47 3.24 11.17
CA GLU A 75 -18.37 2.54 12.46
C GLU A 75 -17.06 2.81 13.22
N ILE A 76 -15.97 3.02 12.49
CA ILE A 76 -14.68 3.38 13.09
C ILE A 76 -14.63 4.86 13.46
N ASN A 77 -15.23 5.74 12.68
CA ASN A 77 -15.15 7.20 12.86
C ASN A 77 -16.33 7.82 13.63
N THR A 78 -17.11 7.02 14.35
CA THR A 78 -18.11 7.54 15.29
C THR A 78 -17.44 8.34 16.41
N GLN A 79 -18.18 9.28 17.03
CA GLN A 79 -17.61 10.25 17.98
C GLN A 79 -16.84 9.63 19.15
N GLU A 80 -17.28 8.47 19.65
CA GLU A 80 -16.61 7.73 20.73
C GLU A 80 -15.22 7.18 20.36
N ASN A 81 -14.87 7.18 19.06
CA ASN A 81 -13.70 6.50 18.52
C ASN A 81 -12.68 7.43 17.86
N LEU A 82 -12.97 8.74 17.80
CA LEU A 82 -12.09 9.77 17.23
C LEU A 82 -10.83 10.04 18.08
N ASP A 83 -10.82 9.62 19.34
CA ASP A 83 -9.68 9.81 20.25
C ASP A 83 -8.52 8.85 19.96
N LYS A 84 -8.74 7.83 19.14
CA LYS A 84 -7.68 6.91 18.72
C LYS A 84 -7.03 7.46 17.47
N ASN A 85 -5.71 7.63 17.51
CA ASN A 85 -4.90 8.13 16.41
C ASN A 85 -4.76 7.10 15.26
N LEU A 86 -5.84 6.38 14.91
CA LEU A 86 -5.89 5.36 13.89
C LEU A 86 -5.98 6.01 12.50
N PHE A 87 -5.14 5.58 11.57
CA PHE A 87 -5.16 6.02 10.18
C PHE A 87 -5.56 4.89 9.22
N ILE A 88 -6.33 5.20 8.18
CA ILE A 88 -6.90 4.20 7.27
C ILE A 88 -6.47 4.49 5.83
N ILE A 89 -5.89 3.48 5.18
CA ILE A 89 -5.46 3.51 3.79
C ILE A 89 -6.38 2.60 2.97
N ILE A 90 -7.10 3.17 2.00
CA ILE A 90 -8.00 2.41 1.13
C ILE A 90 -7.23 1.87 -0.07
N GLY A 91 -6.94 0.58 -0.08
CA GLY A 91 -6.20 -0.09 -1.15
C GLY A 91 -7.04 -0.41 -2.39
N ILE A 92 -8.37 -0.49 -2.25
CA ILE A 92 -9.31 -0.77 -3.35
C ILE A 92 -10.45 0.24 -3.29
N TRP A 93 -10.57 1.04 -4.34
CA TRP A 93 -11.69 1.97 -4.53
C TRP A 93 -11.85 2.28 -6.02
N LYS A 94 -13.04 2.78 -6.40
CA LYS A 94 -13.34 3.19 -7.77
C LYS A 94 -14.31 4.36 -7.76
N GLY A 95 -14.05 5.33 -8.65
CA GLY A 95 -14.90 6.48 -8.87
C GLY A 95 -14.55 7.63 -7.93
N GLU A 96 -14.48 8.84 -8.50
CA GLU A 96 -14.06 10.03 -7.75
C GLU A 96 -15.11 10.47 -6.72
N GLY A 97 -16.40 10.21 -6.98
CA GLY A 97 -17.47 10.45 -6.01
C GLY A 97 -17.28 9.62 -4.74
N PHE A 98 -17.03 8.32 -4.91
CA PHE A 98 -16.78 7.41 -3.79
C PHE A 98 -15.50 7.77 -3.02
N LYS A 99 -14.42 8.12 -3.75
CA LYS A 99 -13.20 8.65 -3.14
C LYS A 99 -13.47 9.86 -2.24
N ARG A 100 -14.20 10.85 -2.76
CA ARG A 100 -14.55 12.07 -2.01
C ARG A 100 -15.38 11.74 -0.77
N GLN A 101 -16.25 10.74 -0.82
CA GLN A 101 -17.02 10.31 0.35
C GLN A 101 -16.10 9.74 1.45
N MET A 102 -15.17 8.86 1.10
CA MET A 102 -14.24 8.29 2.08
C MET A 102 -13.24 9.30 2.62
N GLU A 103 -12.71 10.20 1.77
CA GLU A 103 -11.72 11.21 2.20
C GLU A 103 -12.34 12.37 3.01
N ARG A 104 -13.67 12.40 3.19
CA ARG A 104 -14.31 13.27 4.20
C ARG A 104 -13.87 12.91 5.61
N PHE A 105 -13.58 11.64 5.87
CA PHE A 105 -12.97 11.20 7.12
C PHE A 105 -11.50 11.63 7.16
N LYS A 106 -11.14 12.46 8.13
CA LYS A 106 -9.81 13.10 8.18
C LYS A 106 -8.65 12.12 8.34
N ASN A 107 -8.89 10.92 8.84
CA ASN A 107 -7.92 9.85 9.00
C ASN A 107 -7.88 8.86 7.83
N VAL A 108 -8.54 9.16 6.71
CA VAL A 108 -8.59 8.27 5.53
C VAL A 108 -7.79 8.84 4.37
N VAL A 109 -7.18 7.96 3.57
CA VAL A 109 -6.62 8.30 2.26
C VAL A 109 -6.90 7.21 1.23
N CYS A 110 -7.16 7.63 -0.01
CA CYS A 110 -7.49 6.74 -1.12
C CYS A 110 -6.44 6.89 -2.24
N PRO A 111 -5.25 6.28 -2.10
CA PRO A 111 -4.22 6.38 -3.12
C PRO A 111 -4.61 5.60 -4.38
N ASP A 112 -4.25 6.11 -5.56
CA ASP A 112 -4.43 5.37 -6.83
C ASP A 112 -3.72 4.01 -6.81
N LEU A 113 -2.54 4.02 -6.18
CA LEU A 113 -1.62 2.92 -5.95
C LEU A 113 -0.99 3.11 -4.57
N LEU A 114 -0.89 2.04 -3.79
CA LEU A 114 -0.20 2.08 -2.50
C LEU A 114 1.29 2.43 -2.61
N CYS A 115 1.91 2.19 -3.77
CA CYS A 115 3.28 2.64 -4.07
C CYS A 115 3.37 4.13 -4.46
N ASN A 116 2.29 4.91 -4.37
CA ASN A 116 2.35 6.38 -4.45
C ASN A 116 2.59 7.04 -3.08
N LEU A 117 2.48 6.27 -1.99
CA LEU A 117 2.55 6.84 -0.65
C LEU A 117 3.99 7.31 -0.36
N ASP A 118 4.16 8.60 -0.17
CA ASP A 118 5.39 9.22 0.29
C ASP A 118 5.06 10.43 1.19
N GLU A 119 6.11 11.08 1.70
CA GLU A 119 6.00 12.22 2.60
C GLU A 119 5.33 13.42 1.94
N LYS A 120 5.46 13.56 0.61
CA LYS A 120 4.83 14.63 -0.16
C LYS A 120 3.34 14.37 -0.31
N TYR A 121 2.96 13.14 -0.64
CA TYR A 121 1.58 12.70 -0.78
C TYR A 121 0.80 12.82 0.54
N LEU A 122 1.45 12.55 1.67
CA LEU A 122 0.84 12.58 3.00
C LEU A 122 1.15 13.86 3.80
N ARG A 123 1.71 14.91 3.19
CA ARG A 123 2.26 16.09 3.90
C ARG A 123 1.32 16.67 4.97
N GLY A 124 0.03 16.84 4.66
CA GLY A 124 -0.96 17.39 5.60
C GLY A 124 -1.49 16.39 6.64
N LYS A 125 -1.14 15.10 6.53
CA LYS A 125 -1.53 14.03 7.46
C LYS A 125 -0.40 13.68 8.43
N LEU A 126 0.86 13.81 8.02
CA LEU A 126 2.03 13.40 8.83
C LEU A 126 2.21 14.17 10.15
N GLU A 127 1.59 15.34 10.28
CA GLU A 127 1.60 16.12 11.52
C GLU A 127 0.63 15.53 12.56
N TYR A 128 -0.55 15.12 12.11
CA TYR A 128 -1.59 14.55 12.97
C TYR A 128 -1.40 13.05 13.21
N TYR A 129 -0.84 12.34 12.22
CA TYR A 129 -0.65 10.89 12.22
C TYR A 129 0.85 10.55 12.07
N PRO A 130 1.68 10.77 13.11
CA PRO A 130 3.13 10.59 13.04
C PRO A 130 3.55 9.14 12.78
N GLN A 131 2.71 8.16 13.12
CA GLN A 131 2.95 6.75 12.82
C GLN A 131 3.16 6.50 11.32
N LEU A 132 2.57 7.33 10.46
CA LEU A 132 2.76 7.22 9.01
C LEU A 132 4.21 7.43 8.59
N ARG A 133 5.00 8.22 9.33
CA ARG A 133 6.43 8.43 9.01
C ARG A 133 7.21 7.13 9.10
N GLU A 134 7.01 6.39 10.17
CA GLU A 134 7.69 5.11 10.38
C GLU A 134 7.18 4.05 9.42
N PHE A 135 5.88 4.03 9.08
CA PHE A 135 5.38 3.21 7.96
C PHE A 135 6.10 3.54 6.64
N LEU A 136 6.20 4.84 6.31
CA LEU A 136 6.85 5.31 5.09
C LEU A 136 8.34 4.99 5.06
N ARG A 137 9.04 4.83 6.19
CA ARG A 137 10.45 4.41 6.16
C ARG A 137 10.66 3.05 5.50
N HIS A 138 9.66 2.17 5.55
CA HIS A 138 9.75 0.82 5.01
C HIS A 138 8.86 0.58 3.78
N PHE A 139 7.70 1.23 3.71
CA PHE A 139 6.70 0.95 2.70
C PHE A 139 6.11 2.20 2.04
N GLY A 140 5.95 2.18 0.71
CA GLY A 140 5.36 3.30 -0.03
C GLY A 140 5.97 3.43 -1.43
N LYS A 141 6.32 4.67 -1.82
CA LYS A 141 7.05 4.97 -3.04
C LYS A 141 8.44 4.33 -3.01
N PRO A 142 8.75 3.36 -3.89
CA PRO A 142 9.98 2.59 -3.79
C PRO A 142 11.23 3.47 -3.82
N MET A 143 12.22 3.10 -3.01
CA MET A 143 13.54 3.72 -2.98
C MET A 143 14.57 2.59 -2.91
N VAL A 144 15.42 2.50 -3.93
CA VAL A 144 16.32 1.36 -4.12
C VAL A 144 17.69 1.87 -4.56
N ASN A 145 18.74 1.40 -3.91
CA ASN A 145 20.11 1.59 -4.38
C ASN A 145 20.57 0.30 -5.07
N ILE A 146 21.03 0.41 -6.30
CA ILE A 146 21.62 -0.70 -7.04
C ILE A 146 23.11 -0.41 -7.21
N TYR A 147 23.92 -1.32 -6.68
CA TYR A 147 25.38 -1.23 -6.71
C TYR A 147 25.92 -2.04 -7.88
N LEU A 148 26.69 -1.36 -8.73
CA LEU A 148 27.26 -1.91 -9.95
C LEU A 148 28.78 -2.07 -9.81
N ASP A 149 29.34 -3.12 -10.39
CA ASP A 149 30.79 -3.23 -10.55
C ASP A 149 31.31 -2.44 -11.77
N ASN A 150 32.62 -2.51 -12.00
CA ASN A 150 33.31 -1.88 -13.13
C ASN A 150 32.77 -2.29 -14.51
N ASN A 151 32.15 -3.46 -14.62
CA ASN A 151 31.55 -3.98 -15.86
C ASN A 151 30.04 -3.68 -15.95
N ASN A 152 29.51 -2.83 -15.06
CA ASN A 152 28.09 -2.53 -14.87
C ASN A 152 27.24 -3.73 -14.46
N ILE A 153 27.82 -4.74 -13.81
CA ILE A 153 27.07 -5.90 -13.30
C ILE A 153 26.51 -5.57 -11.92
N ILE A 154 25.24 -5.93 -11.68
CA ILE A 154 24.55 -5.72 -10.42
C ILE A 154 25.16 -6.64 -9.35
N ARG A 155 25.87 -6.06 -8.38
CA ARG A 155 26.51 -6.78 -7.27
C ARG A 155 25.72 -6.74 -5.98
N ASN A 156 24.95 -5.69 -5.75
CA ASN A 156 24.11 -5.56 -4.58
C ASN A 156 22.86 -4.73 -4.91
N ILE A 157 21.75 -5.06 -4.24
CA ILE A 157 20.48 -4.33 -4.34
C ILE A 157 20.01 -4.05 -2.92
N GLU A 158 20.09 -2.79 -2.51
CA GLU A 158 19.60 -2.34 -1.22
C GLU A 158 18.22 -1.69 -1.42
N ILE A 159 17.22 -2.24 -0.73
CA ILE A 159 15.84 -1.73 -0.79
C ILE A 159 15.61 -0.92 0.49
N ILE A 160 15.64 0.41 0.34
CA ILE A 160 15.36 1.35 1.44
C ILE A 160 13.86 1.34 1.74
N ARG A 161 13.04 1.48 0.70
CA ARG A 161 11.56 1.48 0.78
C ARG A 161 10.99 0.54 -0.28
N ASP A 162 10.15 -0.41 0.14
CA ASP A 162 9.48 -1.35 -0.76
C ASP A 162 8.02 -0.90 -1.01
N SER A 163 7.41 -1.44 -2.06
CA SER A 163 5.97 -1.47 -2.19
C SER A 163 5.31 -2.27 -1.05
N PRO A 164 4.15 -1.85 -0.51
CA PRO A 164 3.45 -2.61 0.53
C PRO A 164 3.11 -4.06 0.17
N CYS A 165 3.02 -4.39 -1.12
CA CYS A 165 2.73 -5.74 -1.63
C CYS A 165 3.99 -6.57 -1.99
N GLY A 166 5.19 -6.01 -1.77
CA GLY A 166 6.48 -6.63 -2.07
C GLY A 166 6.74 -6.93 -3.55
N ALA A 167 6.05 -6.22 -4.46
CA ALA A 167 6.26 -6.40 -5.89
C ALA A 167 7.66 -5.94 -6.32
N VAL A 168 8.18 -4.87 -5.72
CA VAL A 168 9.50 -4.31 -6.06
C VAL A 168 10.62 -5.24 -5.65
N SER A 169 10.68 -5.65 -4.38
CA SER A 169 11.71 -6.59 -3.92
C SER A 169 11.74 -7.88 -4.72
N LYS A 170 10.55 -8.47 -4.97
CA LYS A 170 10.43 -9.69 -5.78
C LYS A 170 10.90 -9.49 -7.22
N THR A 171 10.64 -8.32 -7.80
CA THR A 171 11.10 -8.00 -9.16
C THR A 171 12.61 -7.91 -9.20
N LEU A 172 13.21 -7.10 -8.33
CA LEU A 172 14.62 -6.77 -8.39
C LEU A 172 15.53 -7.97 -8.09
N GLN A 173 15.08 -8.90 -7.25
CA GLN A 173 15.80 -10.15 -6.99
C GLN A 173 16.08 -10.96 -8.26
N GLU A 174 15.21 -10.90 -9.27
CA GLU A 174 15.41 -11.63 -10.53
C GLU A 174 16.52 -11.04 -11.41
N PHE A 175 16.91 -9.79 -11.19
CA PHE A 175 17.93 -9.09 -11.98
C PHE A 175 19.30 -9.08 -11.29
N PHE A 176 19.44 -9.72 -10.13
CA PHE A 176 20.72 -9.80 -9.44
C PHE A 176 21.77 -10.54 -10.30
N GLY A 177 22.96 -9.96 -10.45
CA GLY A 177 24.02 -10.49 -11.30
C GLY A 177 23.85 -10.20 -12.79
N GLU A 178 22.78 -9.53 -13.22
CA GLU A 178 22.66 -9.06 -14.59
C GLU A 178 23.45 -7.78 -14.85
N LYS A 179 23.76 -7.54 -16.13
CA LYS A 179 24.38 -6.30 -16.58
C LYS A 179 23.32 -5.18 -16.67
N MET A 180 23.61 -4.04 -16.07
CA MET A 180 22.73 -2.88 -16.06
C MET A 180 22.87 -2.10 -17.38
N GLU A 181 21.95 -2.38 -18.29
CA GLU A 181 21.81 -1.68 -19.57
C GLU A 181 20.42 -1.04 -19.70
N LYS A 182 20.21 -0.21 -20.73
CA LYS A 182 18.92 0.45 -20.98
C LYS A 182 17.77 -0.56 -21.14
N ASP A 183 18.03 -1.70 -21.75
CA ASP A 183 17.04 -2.77 -21.87
C ASP A 183 16.72 -3.41 -20.51
N THR A 184 17.72 -3.61 -19.64
CA THR A 184 17.52 -4.13 -18.28
C THR A 184 16.58 -3.26 -17.47
N LEU A 185 16.74 -1.93 -17.52
CA LEU A 185 15.80 -0.99 -16.87
C LEU A 185 14.37 -1.14 -17.43
N ARG A 186 14.23 -1.25 -18.76
CA ARG A 186 12.92 -1.50 -19.38
C ARG A 186 12.31 -2.82 -18.90
N ARG A 187 13.11 -3.89 -18.84
CA ARG A 187 12.67 -5.21 -18.34
C ARG A 187 12.25 -5.16 -16.88
N ILE A 188 12.96 -4.44 -16.02
CA ILE A 188 12.57 -4.22 -14.60
C ILE A 188 11.18 -3.55 -14.53
N GLY A 189 10.99 -2.46 -15.27
CA GLY A 189 9.73 -1.72 -15.29
C GLY A 189 8.54 -2.51 -15.85
N LEU A 190 8.78 -3.44 -16.78
CA LEU A 190 7.78 -4.39 -17.25
C LEU A 190 7.54 -5.51 -16.23
N ARG A 191 8.61 -6.04 -15.62
CA ARG A 191 8.54 -7.21 -14.76
C ARG A 191 7.73 -6.95 -13.50
N VAL A 192 7.84 -5.77 -12.90
CA VAL A 192 7.02 -5.40 -11.73
C VAL A 192 5.52 -5.41 -12.02
N GLN A 193 5.10 -5.21 -13.27
CA GLN A 193 3.69 -5.27 -13.68
C GLN A 193 3.10 -6.67 -13.58
N HIS A 194 3.94 -7.71 -13.71
CA HIS A 194 3.53 -9.10 -13.53
C HIS A 194 3.29 -9.43 -12.05
N PHE A 195 4.07 -8.81 -11.16
CA PHE A 195 3.91 -8.96 -9.72
C PHE A 195 2.90 -7.99 -9.11
N CYS A 196 2.43 -6.98 -9.84
CA CYS A 196 1.46 -6.02 -9.33
C CYS A 196 0.02 -6.54 -9.49
N ASN A 197 -0.75 -6.49 -8.40
CA ASN A 197 -2.17 -6.88 -8.38
C ASN A 197 -3.12 -5.72 -8.77
N ALA A 198 -2.59 -4.56 -9.17
CA ALA A 198 -3.43 -3.45 -9.63
C ALA A 198 -4.26 -3.85 -10.85
N GLY A 199 -5.40 -3.17 -11.01
CA GLY A 199 -6.34 -3.38 -12.11
C GLY A 199 -5.66 -3.32 -13.48
N LYS A 200 -6.14 -4.17 -14.40
CA LYS A 200 -5.76 -4.10 -15.81
C LYS A 200 -6.41 -2.87 -16.44
N PHE A 201 -5.74 -2.30 -17.44
CA PHE A 201 -6.23 -1.15 -18.19
C PHE A 201 -7.61 -1.39 -18.79
N LYS A 202 -8.54 -0.48 -18.52
CA LYS A 202 -9.87 -0.47 -19.14
C LYS A 202 -10.02 0.75 -20.04
N LEU A 203 -9.91 0.52 -21.35
CA LEU A 203 -9.86 1.55 -22.41
C LEU A 203 -10.92 2.65 -22.27
N PHE A 204 -12.14 2.31 -21.87
CA PHE A 204 -13.28 3.24 -21.79
C PHE A 204 -13.47 3.92 -20.43
N SER A 205 -12.71 3.53 -19.40
CA SER A 205 -12.91 4.02 -18.03
C SER A 205 -11.65 4.55 -17.36
N GLU A 206 -10.48 4.29 -17.94
CA GLU A 206 -9.19 4.65 -17.35
C GLU A 206 -8.37 5.46 -18.35
N LYS A 207 -7.81 6.58 -17.89
CA LYS A 207 -6.89 7.40 -18.70
C LYS A 207 -5.49 6.78 -18.77
N GLU A 208 -5.13 5.95 -17.80
CA GLU A 208 -3.80 5.35 -17.66
C GLU A 208 -3.87 3.96 -17.02
N CYS A 209 -2.99 3.06 -17.44
CA CYS A 209 -2.84 1.73 -16.84
C CYS A 209 -2.10 1.81 -15.51
N LYS A 210 -2.77 1.46 -14.40
CA LYS A 210 -2.18 1.44 -13.05
C LYS A 210 -0.91 0.59 -12.95
N ARG A 211 -0.78 -0.48 -13.73
CA ARG A 211 0.43 -1.33 -13.74
C ARG A 211 1.62 -0.64 -14.40
N ILE A 212 1.39 0.11 -15.49
CA ILE A 212 2.44 0.90 -16.14
C ILE A 212 2.95 1.97 -15.17
N LYS A 213 2.03 2.67 -14.50
CA LYS A 213 2.37 3.65 -13.45
C LYS A 213 3.21 3.04 -12.33
N ALA A 214 2.88 1.82 -11.86
CA ALA A 214 3.70 1.11 -10.87
C ALA A 214 5.14 0.83 -11.37
N GLY A 215 5.30 0.52 -12.66
CA GLY A 215 6.60 0.39 -13.32
C GLY A 215 7.40 1.70 -13.33
N GLN A 216 6.75 2.80 -13.72
CA GLN A 216 7.38 4.12 -13.74
C GLN A 216 7.84 4.55 -12.34
N ILE A 217 6.99 4.36 -11.32
CA ILE A 217 7.31 4.69 -9.94
C ILE A 217 8.52 3.91 -9.43
N LEU A 218 8.64 2.62 -9.78
CA LEU A 218 9.84 1.84 -9.46
C LEU A 218 11.09 2.43 -10.14
N LEU A 219 11.02 2.70 -11.44
CA LEU A 219 12.16 3.22 -12.19
C LEU A 219 12.63 4.59 -11.68
N GLU A 220 11.70 5.48 -11.31
CA GLU A 220 12.02 6.76 -10.65
C GLU A 220 12.71 6.59 -9.29
N GLY A 221 12.46 5.47 -8.61
CA GLY A 221 13.00 5.17 -7.28
C GLY A 221 14.35 4.46 -7.29
N ILE A 222 14.90 4.10 -8.47
CA ILE A 222 16.18 3.42 -8.59
C ILE A 222 17.32 4.43 -8.67
N ASN A 223 18.23 4.34 -7.70
CA ASN A 223 19.50 5.04 -7.70
C ASN A 223 20.62 4.07 -8.07
N LEU A 224 21.32 4.33 -9.17
CA LEU A 224 22.49 3.55 -9.57
C LEU A 224 23.74 4.10 -8.87
N GLN A 225 24.46 3.23 -8.18
CA GLN A 225 25.73 3.55 -7.53
C GLN A 225 26.83 2.69 -8.16
N LYS A 226 27.92 3.33 -8.59
CA LYS A 226 29.13 2.62 -9.01
C LYS A 226 29.99 2.37 -7.78
N CYS A 227 30.41 1.12 -7.60
CA CYS A 227 31.43 0.75 -6.63
C CYS A 227 32.82 1.19 -7.11
#